data_AF-A0A1X4HVK5-F1
#
_entry.id   AF-A0A1X4HVK5-F1
#
_cell.length_a   1.000
_cell.length_b   1.000
_cell.length_c   1.000
_cell.angle_alpha   90.00
_cell.angle_beta   90.00
_cell.angle_gamma   90.00
#
_symmetry.space_group_name_H-M   'P 1'
#
loop_
_entity.id
_entity.type
_entity.pdbx_description
1 polymer ?
#
loop_
_entity_poly.entity_id
_entity_poly.type
_entity_poly.pdbx_seq_one_letter_code
_entity_poly.pdbx_strand_id
1 'polypeptide(L)'
;MQDDATEVTAAGIARLAGVGRAAVSNWRRRHTDFPRPVGGTETSPSFALAEVEGWLRRRSKIAEVPLRERVWQQLAGHPAGPVTALTHAGCVLLLIHDRSPVWLEVSSGSDERLAALLPGALEQVLTPRLGDVNGSRVNTAGTVHNPAASATRKTLEPPTTPHLLPSAPFLRAV
;
A
#
# COMPACT_ATOMS: atom_id res chain seq x y z
N MET A 1 2.60 -37.11 -19.32
CA MET A 1 1.74 -37.44 -18.17
C MET A 1 2.59 -37.36 -16.91
N GLN A 2 2.73 -36.16 -16.38
CA GLN A 2 3.37 -35.84 -15.11
C GLN A 2 2.74 -34.50 -14.72
N ASP A 3 1.58 -34.56 -14.10
CA ASP A 3 1.04 -33.39 -13.40
C ASP A 3 1.37 -33.63 -11.93
N ASP A 4 2.39 -32.91 -11.49
CA ASP A 4 2.97 -32.96 -10.16
C ASP A 4 1.91 -32.98 -9.06
N ALA A 5 2.00 -33.97 -8.17
CA ALA A 5 1.25 -34.06 -6.92
C ALA A 5 1.72 -32.99 -5.93
N THR A 6 1.70 -31.73 -6.34
CA THR A 6 1.98 -30.60 -5.46
C THR A 6 0.79 -30.45 -4.54
N GLU A 7 0.95 -30.90 -3.31
CA GLU A 7 0.00 -30.70 -2.24
C GLU A 7 0.14 -29.30 -1.65
N VAL A 8 -0.98 -28.62 -1.45
CA VAL A 8 -1.04 -27.30 -0.82
C VAL A 8 -1.92 -27.34 0.42
N THR A 9 -1.44 -26.78 1.53
CA THR A 9 -2.22 -26.65 2.76
C THR A 9 -3.19 -25.47 2.67
N ALA A 10 -4.21 -25.43 3.52
CA ALA A 10 -5.14 -24.28 3.60
C ALA A 10 -4.42 -22.92 3.78
N ALA A 11 -3.27 -22.89 4.45
CA ALA A 11 -2.44 -21.69 4.57
C ALA A 11 -1.77 -21.30 3.24
N GLY A 12 -1.34 -22.28 2.44
CA GLY A 12 -0.85 -22.05 1.09
C GLY A 12 -1.95 -21.53 0.15
N ILE A 13 -3.15 -22.13 0.21
CA ILE A 13 -4.32 -21.68 -0.55
C ILE A 13 -4.67 -20.21 -0.22
N ALA A 14 -4.63 -19.85 1.06
CA ALA A 14 -4.90 -18.49 1.52
C ALA A 14 -3.92 -17.47 0.90
N ARG A 15 -2.63 -17.81 0.84
CA ARG A 15 -1.60 -16.98 0.18
C ARG A 15 -1.84 -16.88 -1.33
N LEU A 16 -2.13 -17.99 -2.01
CA LEU A 16 -2.39 -18.02 -3.44
C LEU A 16 -3.59 -17.13 -3.83
N ALA A 17 -4.61 -17.08 -2.98
CA ALA A 17 -5.82 -16.29 -3.23
C ALA A 17 -5.81 -14.89 -2.58
N GLY A 18 -4.74 -14.48 -1.91
CA GLY A 18 -4.65 -13.17 -1.25
C GLY A 18 -5.68 -12.96 -0.13
N VAL A 19 -6.04 -14.03 0.59
CA VAL A 19 -7.05 -14.01 1.66
C VAL A 19 -6.50 -14.57 2.97
N GLY A 20 -7.23 -14.37 4.08
CA GLY A 20 -6.93 -15.04 5.34
C GLY A 20 -7.38 -16.50 5.37
N ARG A 21 -6.79 -17.33 6.25
CA ARG A 21 -7.13 -18.76 6.43
C ARG A 21 -8.62 -18.99 6.74
N ALA A 22 -9.27 -18.05 7.43
CA ALA A 22 -10.70 -18.10 7.73
C ALA A 22 -11.58 -18.11 6.47
N ALA A 23 -11.16 -17.43 5.39
CA ALA A 23 -11.87 -17.45 4.12
C ALA A 23 -11.84 -18.85 3.48
N VAL A 24 -10.68 -19.51 3.50
CA VAL A 24 -10.54 -20.89 3.00
C VAL A 24 -11.39 -21.86 3.81
N SER A 25 -11.43 -21.71 5.14
CA SER A 25 -12.32 -22.51 6.00
C SER A 25 -13.81 -22.28 5.68
N ASN A 26 -14.20 -21.04 5.40
CA ASN A 26 -15.56 -20.72 4.98
C ASN A 26 -15.91 -21.33 3.60
N TRP A 27 -14.95 -21.31 2.65
CA TRP A 27 -15.16 -21.91 1.33
C TRP A 27 -15.43 -23.40 1.43
N ARG A 28 -14.62 -24.13 2.22
CA ARG A 28 -14.81 -25.57 2.48
C ARG A 28 -16.20 -25.90 3.00
N ARG A 29 -16.82 -25.00 3.77
CA ARG A 29 -18.15 -25.21 4.36
C ARG A 29 -19.29 -24.86 3.42
N ARG A 30 -19.17 -23.75 2.68
CA ARG A 30 -20.26 -23.19 1.86
C ARG A 30 -20.25 -23.68 0.41
N HIS A 31 -19.13 -24.22 -0.05
CA HIS A 31 -18.95 -24.67 -1.43
C HIS A 31 -18.69 -26.17 -1.43
N THR A 32 -19.74 -26.93 -1.74
CA THR A 32 -19.70 -28.39 -1.81
C THR A 32 -18.81 -28.91 -2.94
N ASP A 33 -18.53 -28.05 -3.93
CA ASP A 33 -17.61 -28.29 -5.04
C ASP A 33 -16.16 -27.88 -4.72
N PHE A 34 -15.87 -27.40 -3.50
CA PHE A 34 -14.51 -27.12 -3.07
C PHE A 34 -13.68 -28.42 -3.06
N PRO A 35 -12.42 -28.40 -3.53
CA PRO A 35 -11.57 -29.58 -3.59
C PRO A 35 -11.49 -30.33 -2.26
N ARG A 36 -11.59 -31.65 -2.34
CA ARG A 36 -11.46 -32.50 -1.16
C ARG A 36 -9.98 -32.60 -0.76
N PRO A 37 -9.68 -32.76 0.53
CA PRO A 37 -8.32 -32.99 0.95
C PRO A 37 -7.82 -34.33 0.37
N VAL A 38 -6.60 -34.31 -0.18
CA VAL A 38 -5.92 -35.49 -0.73
C VAL A 38 -4.92 -36.09 0.26
N GLY A 39 -4.60 -35.35 1.33
CA GLY A 39 -3.65 -35.76 2.37
C GLY A 39 -3.64 -34.82 3.58
N GLY A 40 -2.58 -34.88 4.37
CA GLY A 40 -2.39 -34.06 5.58
C GLY A 40 -3.03 -34.65 6.85
N THR A 41 -3.08 -33.84 7.90
CA THR A 41 -3.68 -34.23 9.19
C THR A 41 -5.08 -33.68 9.33
N GLU A 42 -5.86 -34.20 10.29
CA GLU A 42 -7.19 -33.67 10.62
C GLU A 42 -7.14 -32.17 10.95
N THR A 43 -6.05 -31.72 11.58
CA THR A 43 -5.80 -30.32 11.94
C THR A 43 -5.21 -29.47 10.81
N SER A 44 -4.54 -30.08 9.83
CA SER A 44 -3.93 -29.39 8.69
C SER A 44 -4.06 -30.23 7.41
N PRO A 45 -5.25 -30.24 6.78
CA PRO A 45 -5.46 -30.96 5.54
C PRO A 45 -4.67 -30.36 4.37
N SER A 46 -4.21 -31.23 3.48
CA SER A 46 -3.55 -30.93 2.22
C SER A 46 -4.49 -31.16 1.04
N PHE A 47 -4.40 -30.33 0.01
CA PHE A 47 -5.25 -30.34 -1.17
C PHE A 47 -4.39 -30.43 -2.42
N ALA A 48 -4.90 -31.05 -3.49
CA ALA A 48 -4.22 -31.04 -4.77
C ALA A 48 -4.19 -29.60 -5.33
N LEU A 49 -2.99 -29.05 -5.58
CA LEU A 49 -2.83 -27.68 -6.05
C LEU A 49 -3.60 -27.43 -7.36
N ALA A 50 -3.53 -28.35 -8.31
CA ALA A 50 -4.21 -28.23 -9.60
C ALA A 50 -5.75 -28.10 -9.45
N GLU A 51 -6.35 -28.88 -8.55
CA GLU A 51 -7.80 -28.80 -8.29
C GLU A 51 -8.19 -27.48 -7.63
N VAL A 52 -7.36 -27.01 -6.69
CA VAL A 52 -7.56 -25.72 -6.00
C VAL A 52 -7.43 -24.56 -6.98
N GLU A 53 -6.39 -24.53 -7.81
CA GLU A 53 -6.22 -23.48 -8.80
C GLU A 53 -7.36 -23.48 -9.82
N GLY A 54 -7.77 -24.67 -10.29
CA GLY A 54 -8.93 -24.80 -11.17
C GLY A 54 -10.22 -24.27 -10.52
N TRP A 55 -10.45 -24.58 -9.24
CA TRP A 55 -11.60 -24.07 -8.50
C TRP A 55 -11.54 -22.55 -8.32
N LEU A 56 -10.37 -22.01 -7.95
CA LEU A 56 -10.15 -20.57 -7.78
C LEU A 56 -10.38 -19.82 -9.10
N ARG A 57 -9.88 -20.34 -10.23
CA ARG A 57 -10.12 -19.78 -11.58
C ARG A 57 -11.60 -19.79 -11.94
N ARG A 58 -12.28 -20.93 -11.79
CA ARG A 58 -13.70 -21.09 -12.14
C ARG A 58 -14.65 -20.20 -11.35
N ARG A 59 -14.29 -19.81 -10.13
CA ARG A 59 -15.13 -18.97 -9.25
C ARG A 59 -14.68 -17.51 -9.23
N SER A 60 -13.75 -17.12 -10.11
CA SER A 60 -13.07 -15.82 -10.12
C SER A 60 -12.53 -15.44 -8.72
N LYS A 61 -12.09 -16.45 -7.96
CA LYS A 61 -11.46 -16.33 -6.64
C LYS A 61 -9.94 -16.24 -6.73
N ILE A 62 -9.37 -16.29 -7.94
CA ILE A 62 -8.18 -15.51 -8.23
C ILE A 62 -8.64 -14.06 -8.22
N ALA A 63 -8.76 -13.51 -7.01
CA ALA A 63 -8.85 -12.08 -6.89
C ALA A 63 -7.50 -11.56 -7.41
N GLU A 64 -7.53 -10.77 -8.47
CA GLU A 64 -6.60 -9.66 -8.54
C GLU A 64 -6.41 -9.13 -7.12
N VAL A 65 -5.16 -9.17 -6.62
CA VAL A 65 -4.81 -8.82 -5.23
C VAL A 65 -5.74 -7.70 -4.76
N PRO A 66 -6.59 -7.93 -3.73
CA PRO A 66 -7.63 -6.97 -3.36
C PRO A 66 -7.05 -5.58 -3.26
N LEU A 67 -7.76 -4.54 -3.73
CA LEU A 67 -7.17 -3.20 -3.87
C LEU A 67 -6.43 -2.72 -2.61
N ARG A 68 -7.00 -2.97 -1.41
CA ARG A 68 -6.35 -2.68 -0.13
C ARG A 68 -4.98 -3.37 0.05
N GLU A 69 -4.88 -4.61 -0.36
CA GLU A 69 -3.67 -5.43 -0.27
C GLU A 69 -2.67 -4.99 -1.35
N ARG A 70 -3.15 -4.62 -2.54
CA ARG A 70 -2.31 -4.05 -3.60
C ARG A 70 -1.71 -2.72 -3.17
N VAL A 71 -2.51 -1.84 -2.55
CA VAL A 71 -2.03 -0.59 -1.95
C VAL A 71 -1.00 -0.89 -0.86
N TRP A 72 -1.27 -1.84 0.03
CA TRP A 72 -0.32 -2.23 1.08
C TRP A 72 1.01 -2.76 0.50
N GLN A 73 0.97 -3.60 -0.53
CA GLN A 73 2.17 -4.11 -1.20
C GLN A 73 2.98 -3.01 -1.88
N GLN A 74 2.31 -2.04 -2.52
CA GLN A 74 2.97 -0.88 -3.13
C GLN A 74 3.65 0.01 -2.08
N LEU A 75 2.97 0.27 -0.96
CA LEU A 75 3.56 1.02 0.16
C LEU A 75 4.74 0.27 0.78
N ALA A 76 4.59 -1.04 1.03
CA ALA A 76 5.61 -1.86 1.67
C ALA A 76 6.85 -2.08 0.79
N GLY A 77 6.68 -2.11 -0.54
CA GLY A 77 7.75 -2.27 -1.52
C GLY A 77 8.47 -0.98 -1.91
N HIS A 78 8.05 0.17 -1.38
CA HIS A 78 8.64 1.45 -1.74
C HIS A 78 10.10 1.56 -1.27
N PRO A 79 11.05 2.01 -2.11
CA PRO A 79 12.48 1.99 -1.80
C PRO A 79 12.85 2.85 -0.59
N ALA A 80 12.10 3.93 -0.34
CA ALA A 80 12.27 4.79 0.84
C ALA A 80 11.43 4.35 2.06
N GLY A 81 10.82 3.17 1.99
CA GLY A 81 9.99 2.57 3.03
C GLY A 81 8.52 3.02 3.07
N PRO A 82 7.68 2.31 3.86
CA PRO A 82 6.22 2.50 3.85
C PRO A 82 5.75 3.85 4.40
N VAL A 83 6.44 4.39 5.41
CA VAL A 83 6.09 5.69 6.01
C VAL A 83 6.26 6.81 5.00
N THR A 84 7.38 6.83 4.27
CA THR A 84 7.65 7.81 3.21
C THR A 84 6.61 7.71 2.10
N ALA A 85 6.30 6.49 1.65
CA ALA A 85 5.30 6.25 0.62
C ALA A 85 3.91 6.76 1.03
N LEU A 86 3.49 6.49 2.28
CA LEU A 86 2.24 6.99 2.83
C LEU A 86 2.20 8.52 2.91
N THR A 87 3.29 9.16 3.36
CA THR A 87 3.40 10.61 3.42
C THR A 87 3.26 11.22 2.02
N HIS A 88 4.00 10.70 1.02
CA HIS A 88 3.95 11.20 -0.35
C HIS A 88 2.56 11.02 -0.97
N ALA A 89 1.94 9.84 -0.82
CA ALA A 89 0.58 9.59 -1.30
C ALA A 89 -0.43 10.54 -0.64
N GLY A 90 -0.33 10.74 0.68
CA GLY A 90 -1.21 11.66 1.41
C GLY A 90 -1.08 13.10 0.92
N CYS A 91 0.14 13.59 0.70
CA CYS A 91 0.38 14.93 0.14
C CYS A 91 -0.24 15.09 -1.27
N VAL A 92 -0.07 14.10 -2.14
CA VAL A 92 -0.66 14.12 -3.49
C VAL A 92 -2.18 14.04 -3.44
N LEU A 93 -2.76 13.20 -2.60
CA LEU A 93 -4.22 13.10 -2.44
C LEU A 93 -4.83 14.44 -1.97
N LEU A 94 -4.15 15.16 -1.08
CA LEU A 94 -4.56 16.51 -0.69
C LEU A 94 -4.50 17.49 -1.88
N LEU A 95 -3.46 17.41 -2.72
CA LEU A 95 -3.36 18.23 -3.93
C LEU A 95 -4.46 17.93 -4.94
N ILE A 96 -4.77 16.65 -5.17
CA ILE A 96 -5.86 16.23 -6.05
C ILE A 96 -7.20 16.75 -5.52
N HIS A 97 -7.43 16.64 -4.21
CA HIS A 97 -8.66 17.07 -3.57
C HIS A 97 -8.89 18.58 -3.70
N ASP A 98 -7.86 19.39 -3.46
CA ASP A 98 -7.98 20.85 -3.44
C ASP A 98 -7.81 21.51 -4.81
N ARG A 99 -6.96 20.94 -5.66
CA ARG A 99 -6.44 21.57 -6.88
C ARG A 99 -6.28 20.54 -8.01
N SER A 100 -7.32 19.76 -8.28
CA SER A 100 -7.32 18.75 -9.37
C SER A 100 -6.73 19.24 -10.72
N PRO A 101 -7.01 20.47 -11.21
CA PRO A 101 -6.40 20.96 -12.45
C PRO A 101 -4.87 21.09 -12.38
N VAL A 102 -4.32 21.53 -11.23
CA VAL A 102 -2.87 21.65 -11.01
C VAL A 102 -2.22 20.27 -11.02
N TRP A 103 -2.87 19.28 -10.40
CA TRP A 103 -2.40 17.90 -10.46
C TRP A 103 -2.33 17.38 -11.90
N LEU A 104 -3.37 17.60 -12.72
CA LEU A 104 -3.38 17.16 -14.12
C LEU A 104 -2.25 17.78 -14.95
N GLU A 105 -1.92 19.03 -14.69
CA GLU A 105 -0.77 19.70 -15.34
C GLU A 105 0.57 19.13 -14.87
N VAL A 106 0.77 19.01 -13.56
CA VAL A 106 2.02 18.55 -12.94
C VAL A 106 2.30 17.07 -13.26
N SER A 107 1.25 16.26 -13.27
CA SER A 107 1.31 14.84 -13.66
C SER A 107 1.35 14.66 -15.17
N SER A 108 1.35 15.71 -16.00
CA SER A 108 1.57 15.53 -17.43
C SER A 108 3.06 15.32 -17.73
N GLY A 109 3.38 14.46 -18.70
CA GLY A 109 4.76 14.23 -19.15
C GLY A 109 5.52 13.17 -18.36
N SER A 110 6.84 13.33 -18.19
CA SER A 110 7.72 12.31 -17.60
C SER A 110 7.76 12.34 -16.07
N ASP A 111 8.37 11.32 -15.47
CA ASP A 111 8.55 11.21 -14.02
C ASP A 111 9.54 12.24 -13.46
N GLU A 112 10.56 12.63 -14.24
CA GLU A 112 11.50 13.69 -13.88
C GLU A 112 10.80 15.05 -13.81
N ARG A 113 9.90 15.31 -14.77
CA ARG A 113 9.08 16.53 -14.77
C ARG A 113 8.14 16.55 -13.57
N LEU A 114 7.47 15.43 -13.30
CA LEU A 114 6.61 15.29 -12.12
C LEU A 114 7.42 15.55 -10.84
N ALA A 115 8.56 14.89 -10.67
CA ALA A 115 9.41 15.07 -9.48
C ALA A 115 9.93 16.51 -9.31
N ALA A 116 10.18 17.22 -10.42
CA ALA A 116 10.63 18.61 -10.39
C ALA A 116 9.52 19.61 -10.04
N LEU A 117 8.30 19.40 -10.55
CA LEU A 117 7.17 20.34 -10.38
C LEU A 117 6.35 20.08 -9.11
N LEU A 118 6.33 18.83 -8.63
CA LEU A 118 5.49 18.41 -7.52
C LEU A 118 5.76 19.17 -6.21
N PRO A 119 7.01 19.46 -5.77
CA PRO A 119 7.24 20.20 -4.54
C PRO A 119 6.53 21.55 -4.49
N GLY A 120 6.64 22.35 -5.55
CA GLY A 120 6.01 23.67 -5.63
C GLY A 120 4.47 23.59 -5.70
N ALA A 121 3.93 22.52 -6.28
CA ALA A 121 2.49 22.27 -6.25
C ALA A 121 2.00 21.88 -4.85
N LEU A 122 2.78 21.06 -4.13
CA LEU A 122 2.44 20.63 -2.77
C LEU A 122 2.53 21.80 -1.77
N GLU A 123 3.49 22.71 -1.90
CA GLU A 123 3.59 23.90 -1.06
C GLU A 123 2.30 24.75 -1.06
N GLN A 124 1.62 24.86 -2.21
CA GLN A 124 0.36 25.60 -2.32
C GLN A 124 -0.78 25.03 -1.46
N VAL A 125 -0.70 23.74 -1.10
CA VAL A 125 -1.74 23.02 -0.36
C VAL A 125 -1.31 22.76 1.09
N LEU A 126 -0.01 22.52 1.31
CA LEU A 126 0.56 22.23 2.62
C LEU A 126 0.79 23.51 3.44
N THR A 127 1.31 24.58 2.85
CA THR A 127 1.62 25.83 3.59
C THR A 127 0.39 26.44 4.28
N PRO A 128 -0.79 26.54 3.64
CA PRO A 128 -1.98 27.05 4.31
C PRO A 128 -2.47 26.17 5.48
N ARG A 129 -2.10 24.88 5.51
CA ARG A 129 -2.58 23.91 6.51
C ARG A 129 -1.60 23.68 7.65
N LEU A 130 -0.30 23.65 7.33
CA LEU A 130 0.75 23.20 8.23
C LEU A 130 1.75 24.31 8.57
N GLY A 131 1.63 25.49 7.93
CA GLY A 131 2.64 26.55 7.99
C GLY A 131 3.79 26.29 7.02
N ASP A 132 4.78 27.18 7.01
CA ASP A 132 5.97 27.02 6.19
C ASP A 132 6.71 25.72 6.57
N VAL A 133 6.78 24.79 5.62
CA VAL A 133 7.35 23.45 5.85
C VAL A 133 8.87 23.46 5.70
N ASN A 134 9.43 24.51 5.06
CA ASN A 134 10.87 24.70 4.83
C ASN A 134 11.47 25.79 5.73
N GLY A 135 10.64 26.67 6.30
CA GLY A 135 11.05 27.76 7.18
C GLY A 135 10.76 27.47 8.65
N SER A 136 11.82 27.46 9.45
CA SER A 136 11.88 27.67 10.90
C SER A 136 10.52 27.75 11.62
N ARG A 137 10.28 26.78 12.52
CA ARG A 137 9.28 26.95 13.59
C ARG A 137 9.54 28.29 14.26
N VAL A 138 8.69 29.28 13.99
CA VAL A 138 8.59 30.47 14.84
C VAL A 138 7.95 29.98 16.13
N ASN A 139 8.76 29.36 16.98
CA ASN A 139 8.51 29.32 18.40
C ASN A 139 8.61 30.79 18.83
N THR A 140 7.51 31.53 18.79
CA THR A 140 7.36 32.65 19.72
C THR A 140 7.44 32.05 21.11
N ALA A 141 8.61 32.18 21.72
CA ALA A 141 8.86 31.81 23.10
C ALA A 141 7.99 32.68 24.00
N GLY A 142 6.75 32.25 24.20
CA GLY A 142 5.89 32.68 25.29
C GLY A 142 6.15 31.78 26.49
N THR A 143 7.05 32.21 27.34
CA THR A 143 7.40 31.65 28.66
C THR A 143 6.18 31.23 29.47
N VAL A 144 5.96 29.94 29.74
CA VAL A 144 5.72 29.38 31.10
C VAL A 144 5.92 27.85 31.15
N HIS A 145 6.77 27.40 32.08
CA HIS A 145 7.07 26.04 32.62
C HIS A 145 6.46 24.76 32.03
N ASN A 146 7.31 23.77 31.68
CA ASN A 146 7.55 22.54 32.47
C ASN A 146 8.71 21.68 31.87
N PRO A 147 9.57 21.02 32.66
CA PRO A 147 10.64 20.16 32.16
C PRO A 147 10.27 18.67 32.31
N ALA A 148 9.84 18.02 31.24
CA ALA A 148 9.98 16.56 31.07
C ALA A 148 9.56 16.13 29.67
N ALA A 149 10.38 15.26 29.08
CA ALA A 149 10.20 14.58 27.80
C ALA A 149 10.34 15.45 26.54
N SER A 150 11.59 15.69 26.14
CA SER A 150 11.96 15.78 24.72
C SER A 150 11.65 14.45 24.03
N ALA A 151 10.37 14.20 23.74
CA ALA A 151 10.00 13.29 22.67
C ALA A 151 10.37 14.02 21.37
N THR A 152 11.43 13.58 20.72
CA THR A 152 11.81 13.96 19.36
C THR A 152 10.65 13.64 18.43
N ARG A 153 9.70 14.58 18.28
CA ARG A 153 8.72 14.56 17.20
C ARG A 153 9.51 14.62 15.91
N LYS A 154 9.69 13.47 15.27
CA LYS A 154 10.26 13.35 13.94
C LYS A 154 9.44 14.26 13.04
N THR A 155 10.03 15.40 12.66
CA THR A 155 9.44 16.37 11.75
C THR A 155 9.05 15.62 10.49
N LEU A 156 7.81 15.83 10.04
CA LEU A 156 7.35 15.33 8.74
C LEU A 156 8.20 16.06 7.70
N GLU A 157 9.21 15.39 7.12
CA GLU A 157 9.98 16.01 6.05
C GLU A 157 9.08 16.13 4.82
N PRO A 158 8.90 17.34 4.27
CA PRO A 158 8.17 17.49 3.03
C PRO A 158 8.93 16.77 1.91
N PRO A 159 8.21 16.17 0.95
CA PRO A 159 8.83 15.59 -0.24
C PRO A 159 9.63 16.66 -1.00
N THR A 160 10.95 16.65 -0.83
CA THR A 160 11.88 17.47 -1.61
C THR A 160 12.32 16.70 -2.87
N THR A 161 12.72 17.45 -3.90
CA THR A 161 13.03 16.97 -5.26
C THR A 161 13.86 15.67 -5.34
N PRO A 162 14.98 15.48 -4.60
CA PRO A 162 15.77 14.25 -4.69
C PRO A 162 15.04 13.01 -4.14
N HIS A 163 14.08 13.18 -3.23
CA HIS A 163 13.33 12.07 -2.61
C HIS A 163 12.08 11.66 -3.42
N LEU A 164 11.69 12.47 -4.40
CA LEU A 164 10.48 12.26 -5.20
C LEU A 164 10.69 11.44 -6.46
N LEU A 165 11.88 11.47 -7.05
CA LEU A 165 12.16 10.73 -8.29
C LEU A 165 11.96 9.21 -8.14
N PRO A 166 12.39 8.56 -7.03
CA PRO A 166 12.04 7.15 -6.77
C PRO A 166 10.55 6.91 -6.48
N SER A 167 9.81 7.95 -6.13
CA SER A 167 8.39 7.89 -5.78
C SER A 167 7.47 8.14 -6.98
N ALA A 168 7.97 8.73 -8.07
CA ALA A 168 7.16 9.17 -9.20
C ALA A 168 6.32 8.04 -9.85
N PRO A 169 6.85 6.83 -10.13
CA PRO A 169 6.05 5.74 -10.68
C PRO A 169 4.90 5.30 -9.75
N PHE A 170 5.13 5.36 -8.43
CA PHE A 170 4.12 5.04 -7.42
C PHE A 170 3.02 6.12 -7.36
N LEU A 171 3.39 7.40 -7.44
CA LEU A 171 2.44 8.51 -7.36
C LEU A 171 1.56 8.64 -8.61
N ARG A 172 1.99 8.10 -9.75
CA ARG A 172 1.16 7.98 -10.97
C ARG A 172 -0.05 7.06 -10.80
N ALA A 173 0.05 6.10 -9.89
CA ALA A 173 -0.99 5.11 -9.63
C ALA A 173 -2.02 5.57 -8.59
N VAL A 174 -1.85 6.77 -8.03
CA VAL A 174 -2.77 7.45 -7.10
C VAL A 174 -3.82 8.22 -7.89
#